data_AF-A0A096B4D3-F1
#
_entry.id   AF-A0A096B4D3-F1
#
_cell.length_a   1.000
_cell.length_b   1.000
_cell.length_c   1.000
_cell.angle_alpha   90.00
_cell.angle_beta   90.00
_cell.angle_gamma   90.00
#
_symmetry.space_group_name_H-M   'P 1'
#
loop_
_entity.id
_entity.type
_entity.pdbx_description
1 polymer ?
#
loop_
_entity_poly.entity_id
_entity_poly.type
_entity_poly.pdbx_seq_one_letter_code
_entity_poly.pdbx_strand_id
1 'polypeptide(L)'
;MQQPKINLEHGVPSQVVDLIFDKGYSPAKAWREYLGVTQAQAAENIGISQSAYSQLENSTTPTLSARAKIAKALNINPEQLDC
;
A
#
# COMPACT_ATOMS: atom_id res chain seq x y z
N MET A 1 10.64 34.78 -5.39
CA MET A 1 10.90 33.62 -4.52
C MET A 1 10.15 32.43 -5.12
N GLN A 2 10.86 31.43 -5.64
CA GLN A 2 10.22 30.18 -6.07
C GLN A 2 9.97 29.36 -4.81
N GLN A 3 8.71 29.07 -4.49
CA GLN A 3 8.39 28.18 -3.38
C GLN A 3 9.03 26.81 -3.65
N PRO A 4 9.65 26.17 -2.64
CA PRO A 4 10.12 24.81 -2.81
C PRO A 4 8.91 23.93 -3.12
N LYS A 5 8.90 23.35 -4.32
CA LYS A 5 7.93 22.31 -4.66
C LYS A 5 8.29 21.08 -3.84
N ILE A 6 7.48 20.73 -2.86
CA ILE A 6 7.62 19.45 -2.16
C ILE A 6 7.46 18.34 -3.20
N ASN A 7 8.46 17.46 -3.32
CA ASN A 7 8.32 16.25 -4.12
C ASN A 7 7.47 15.25 -3.32
N LEU A 8 6.27 14.94 -3.83
CA LEU A 8 5.32 14.03 -3.21
C LEU A 8 5.34 12.62 -3.83
N GLU A 9 6.26 12.33 -4.77
CA GLU A 9 6.34 11.02 -5.43
C GLU A 9 6.52 9.86 -4.45
N HIS A 10 7.16 10.09 -3.30
CA HIS A 10 7.33 9.11 -2.22
C HIS A 10 6.49 9.46 -0.97
N GLY A 11 5.59 10.44 -1.07
CA GLY A 11 4.79 10.91 0.05
C GLY A 11 3.72 9.90 0.47
N VAL A 12 3.41 9.86 1.76
CA VAL A 12 2.28 9.06 2.29
C VAL A 12 1.17 10.03 2.70
N PRO A 13 -0.06 9.90 2.15
CA PRO A 13 -1.20 10.73 2.56
C PRO A 13 -1.49 10.56 4.05
N SER A 14 -1.87 11.65 4.73
CA SER A 14 -2.19 11.58 6.16
C SER A 14 -3.32 10.59 6.45
N GLN A 15 -4.31 10.46 5.55
CA GLN A 15 -5.38 9.46 5.73
C GLN A 15 -4.87 8.02 5.75
N VAL A 16 -3.78 7.70 5.05
CA VAL A 16 -3.16 6.36 5.12
C VAL A 16 -2.56 6.15 6.51
N VAL A 17 -1.88 7.17 7.04
CA VAL A 17 -1.32 7.17 8.40
C VAL A 17 -2.45 7.01 9.43
N ASP A 18 -3.51 7.80 9.33
CA ASP A 18 -4.67 7.71 10.22
C ASP A 18 -5.30 6.30 10.22
N LEU A 19 -5.42 5.65 9.06
CA LEU A 19 -5.92 4.27 8.97
C LEU A 19 -5.01 3.26 9.69
N ILE A 20 -3.69 3.47 9.69
CA ILE A 20 -2.74 2.61 10.40
C ILE A 20 -2.88 2.83 11.91
N PHE A 21 -2.86 4.08 12.37
CA PHE A 21 -2.88 4.42 13.79
C PHE A 21 -4.25 4.20 14.44
N ASP A 22 -5.33 4.67 13.82
CA ASP A 22 -6.67 4.65 14.41
C ASP A 22 -7.36 3.29 14.28
N LYS A 23 -7.11 2.58 13.17
CA LYS A 23 -7.77 1.29 12.88
C LYS A 23 -6.86 0.08 13.01
N GLY A 24 -5.56 0.27 13.25
CA GLY A 24 -4.59 -0.82 13.32
C GLY A 24 -4.42 -1.56 11.99
N TYR A 25 -4.66 -0.90 10.85
CA TYR A 25 -4.50 -1.53 9.55
C TYR A 25 -3.02 -1.71 9.22
N SER A 26 -2.68 -2.80 8.51
CA SER A 26 -1.36 -2.91 7.90
C SER A 26 -1.19 -1.79 6.86
N PRO A 27 0.05 -1.33 6.57
CA PRO A 27 0.29 -0.34 5.53
C PRO A 27 -0.33 -0.73 4.18
N ALA A 28 -0.24 -2.01 3.80
CA ALA A 28 -0.85 -2.55 2.60
C ALA A 28 -2.37 -2.38 2.58
N LYS A 29 -3.05 -2.70 3.69
CA LYS A 29 -4.49 -2.55 3.82
C LYS A 29 -4.89 -1.07 3.84
N ALA A 30 -4.18 -0.23 4.58
CA ALA A 30 -4.45 1.21 4.65
C ALA A 30 -4.39 1.86 3.27
N TRP A 31 -3.34 1.57 2.48
CA TRP A 31 -3.23 2.01 1.09
C TRP A 31 -4.37 1.49 0.22
N ARG A 32 -4.69 0.20 0.33
CA ARG A 32 -5.79 -0.39 -0.44
C ARG A 32 -7.12 0.31 -0.16
N GLU A 33 -7.45 0.54 1.10
CA GLU A 33 -8.67 1.23 1.53
C GLU A 33 -8.69 2.70 1.09
N TYR A 34 -7.56 3.41 1.21
CA TYR A 34 -7.41 4.78 0.72
C TYR A 34 -7.63 4.90 -0.80
N LEU A 35 -7.14 3.93 -1.57
CA LEU A 35 -7.30 3.88 -3.03
C LEU A 35 -8.67 3.33 -3.47
N GLY A 36 -9.50 2.85 -2.54
CA GLY A 36 -10.80 2.25 -2.86
C GLY A 36 -10.71 0.93 -3.63
N VAL A 37 -9.59 0.22 -3.51
CA VAL A 37 -9.31 -1.03 -4.24
C VAL A 37 -9.75 -2.23 -3.40
N THR A 38 -10.36 -3.24 -4.00
CA THR A 38 -10.69 -4.50 -3.28
C THR A 38 -9.49 -5.45 -3.32
N GLN A 39 -9.43 -6.42 -2.41
CA GLN A 39 -8.39 -7.46 -2.48
C GLN A 39 -8.43 -8.24 -3.79
N ALA A 40 -9.63 -8.44 -4.37
CA ALA A 40 -9.80 -9.10 -5.66
C ALA A 40 -9.20 -8.26 -6.80
N GLN A 41 -9.47 -6.95 -6.80
CA GLN A 41 -8.92 -6.04 -7.81
C GLN A 41 -7.39 -5.93 -7.71
N ALA A 42 -6.86 -5.84 -6.50
CA ALA A 42 -5.41 -5.81 -6.27
C ALA A 42 -4.75 -7.12 -6.72
N ALA A 43 -5.38 -8.27 -6.46
CA ALA A 43 -4.90 -9.57 -6.91
C ALA A 43 -4.90 -9.68 -8.45
N GLU A 44 -5.96 -9.20 -9.11
CA GLU A 44 -6.09 -9.14 -10.56
C GLU A 44 -4.96 -8.33 -11.20
N ASN A 45 -4.61 -7.17 -10.62
CA ASN A 45 -3.54 -6.30 -11.12
C ASN A 45 -2.16 -6.97 -11.20
N ILE A 46 -1.93 -8.04 -10.44
CA ILE A 46 -0.68 -8.81 -10.45
C ILE A 46 -0.87 -10.29 -10.84
N GLY A 47 -2.06 -10.66 -11.33
CA GLY A 47 -2.36 -11.99 -11.85
C GLY A 47 -2.29 -13.12 -10.82
N ILE A 48 -2.68 -12.88 -9.56
CA ILE A 48 -2.75 -13.91 -8.51
C ILE A 48 -4.19 -14.10 -7.99
N SER A 49 -4.42 -15.12 -7.18
CA SER A 49 -5.72 -15.29 -6.51
C SER A 49 -5.93 -14.25 -5.41
N GLN A 50 -7.20 -13.89 -5.15
CA GLN A 50 -7.56 -13.01 -4.02
C GLN A 50 -7.07 -13.57 -2.67
N SER A 51 -7.08 -14.91 -2.49
CA SER A 51 -6.54 -15.55 -1.29
C SER A 51 -5.01 -15.37 -1.15
N ALA A 52 -4.27 -15.47 -2.26
CA ALA A 52 -2.82 -15.22 -2.26
C ALA A 52 -2.51 -13.76 -1.95
N TYR A 53 -3.28 -12.81 -2.49
CA TYR A 53 -3.14 -11.40 -2.15
C TYR A 53 -3.47 -11.14 -0.67
N SER A 54 -4.52 -11.76 -0.13
CA SER A 54 -4.86 -11.65 1.30
C SER A 54 -3.72 -12.14 2.20
N GLN A 55 -3.01 -13.19 1.81
CA GLN A 55 -1.80 -13.64 2.55
C GLN A 55 -0.67 -12.61 2.49
N LEU A 56 -0.48 -11.93 1.36
CA LEU A 56 0.49 -10.83 1.25
C LEU A 56 0.09 -9.64 2.14
N GLU A 57 -1.17 -9.21 2.09
CA GLU A 57 -1.69 -8.04 2.83
C GLU A 57 -1.63 -8.23 4.36
N ASN A 58 -1.81 -9.46 4.83
CA ASN A 58 -1.80 -9.80 6.25
C ASN A 58 -0.42 -10.20 6.79
N SER A 59 0.63 -10.15 5.96
CA SER A 59 1.98 -10.43 6.42
C SER A 59 2.46 -9.31 7.35
N THR A 60 2.79 -9.64 8.60
CA THR A 60 3.30 -8.68 9.60
C THR A 60 4.70 -8.19 9.28
N THR A 61 5.51 -8.98 8.58
CA THR A 61 6.86 -8.62 8.12
C THR A 61 7.04 -9.04 6.66
N PRO A 62 6.43 -8.31 5.70
CA PRO A 62 6.52 -8.68 4.30
C PRO A 62 7.97 -8.60 3.83
N THR A 63 8.42 -9.66 3.16
CA THR A 63 9.73 -9.66 2.49
C THR A 63 9.79 -8.55 1.44
N LEU A 64 11.00 -8.16 1.01
CA LEU A 64 11.15 -7.19 -0.09
C LEU A 64 10.37 -7.58 -1.35
N SER A 65 10.32 -8.88 -1.67
CA SER A 65 9.53 -9.40 -2.79
C SER A 65 8.03 -9.24 -2.58
N ALA A 66 7.52 -9.51 -1.37
CA ALA A 66 6.12 -9.33 -1.04
C ALA A 66 5.72 -7.85 -1.09
N ARG A 67 6.55 -6.96 -0.54
CA ARG A 67 6.37 -5.51 -0.58
C ARG A 67 6.30 -5.00 -2.01
N ALA A 68 7.23 -5.43 -2.87
CA ALA A 68 7.22 -5.07 -4.30
C ALA A 68 5.95 -5.55 -5.03
N LYS A 69 5.44 -6.75 -4.70
CA LYS A 69 4.17 -7.25 -5.27
C LYS A 69 2.96 -6.44 -4.81
N ILE A 70 2.88 -6.09 -3.52
CA ILE A 70 1.80 -5.25 -2.98
C ILE A 70 1.84 -3.86 -3.62
N ALA A 71 3.01 -3.24 -3.66
CA ALA A 71 3.20 -1.92 -4.27
C ALA A 71 2.79 -1.92 -5.75
N LYS A 72 3.19 -2.95 -6.51
CA LYS A 72 2.74 -3.14 -7.90
C LYS A 72 1.22 -3.30 -8.01
N ALA A 73 0.59 -4.07 -7.13
CA ALA A 73 -0.85 -4.30 -7.13
C ALA A 73 -1.66 -3.01 -6.85
N LEU A 74 -1.11 -2.11 -6.05
CA LEU A 74 -1.75 -0.84 -5.65
C LEU A 74 -1.27 0.36 -6.49
N ASN A 75 -0.33 0.15 -7.41
CA ASN A 75 0.29 1.20 -8.23
C ASN A 75 0.92 2.32 -7.38
N ILE A 76 1.69 1.94 -6.37
CA ILE A 76 2.45 2.83 -5.47
C ILE A 76 3.93 2.43 -5.46
N ASN A 77 4.78 3.26 -4.88
CA ASN A 77 6.19 2.96 -4.63
C ASN A 77 6.35 2.02 -3.42
N PRO A 78 7.26 1.02 -3.45
CA PRO A 78 7.47 0.11 -2.33
C PRO A 78 7.80 0.79 -0.99
N GLU A 79 8.52 1.92 -1.02
CA GLU A 79 8.90 2.69 0.16
C GLU A 79 7.70 3.32 0.86
N GLN A 80 6.57 3.50 0.15
CA GLN A 80 5.34 4.01 0.75
C GLN A 80 4.65 2.99 1.68
N LEU A 81 5.14 1.75 1.73
CA LEU A 81 4.70 0.70 2.66
C LEU A 81 5.55 0.61 3.94
N ASP A 82 6.53 1.50 4.11
CA ASP A 82 7.40 1.57 5.31
C ASP A 82 6.86 2.50 6.40
N CYS A 83 5.60 2.93 6.30
CA CYS A 83 4.92 3.82 7.25
C CYS A 83 4.39 3.11 8.50
#